data_AF-A0A941W4S1-F1
#
_entry.id   AF-A0A941W4S1-F1
#
_cell.length_a   1.000
_cell.length_b   1.000
_cell.length_c   1.000
_cell.angle_alpha   90.00
_cell.angle_beta   90.00
_cell.angle_gamma   90.00
#
_symmetry.space_group_name_H-M   'P 1'
#
loop_
_entity.id
_entity.type
_entity.pdbx_description
1 polymer ?
#
loop_
_entity_poly.entity_id
_entity_poly.type
_entity_poly.pdbx_seq_one_letter_code
_entity_poly.pdbx_strand_id
1 'polypeptide(L)' 'MTILYVIIPIAIILVSFFVLIFLWAVKTEQFDDLETPAHKILIDDWNDKLEKAKI' A
#
# COMPACT_ATOMS: atom_id res chain seq x y z
N MET A 1 11.21 -22.15 -30.98
CA MET A 1 12.34 -21.46 -30.32
C MET A 1 12.34 -19.94 -30.50
N THR A 2 11.34 -19.33 -31.16
CA THR A 2 11.29 -17.88 -31.42
C THR A 2 10.60 -17.08 -30.31
N ILE A 3 9.69 -17.70 -29.56
CA ILE A 3 8.88 -17.03 -28.55
C ILE A 3 9.69 -16.50 -27.36
N LEU A 4 10.81 -17.15 -27.04
CA LEU A 4 11.71 -16.74 -25.97
C LEU A 4 12.28 -15.33 -26.22
N TYR A 5 12.56 -14.98 -27.47
CA TYR A 5 13.04 -13.65 -27.85
C TYR A 5 11.99 -12.55 -27.62
N VAL A 6 10.72 -12.91 -27.53
CA VAL A 6 9.61 -11.98 -27.23
C VAL A 6 9.34 -11.95 -25.73
N ILE A 7 9.33 -13.11 -25.07
CA ILE A 7 9.00 -13.22 -23.64
C ILE A 7 10.10 -12.61 -22.76
N ILE A 8 11.38 -12.83 -23.06
CA ILE A 8 12.49 -12.31 -22.27
C ILE A 8 12.46 -10.77 -22.14
N PRO A 9 12.37 -9.98 -23.23
CA PRO A 9 12.31 -8.53 -23.10
C PRO A 9 11.03 -8.05 -22.42
N ILE A 10 9.89 -8.70 -22.66
CA ILE A 10 8.63 -8.38 -21.95
C ILE A 10 8.79 -8.58 -20.45
N ALA A 11 9.41 -9.69 -20.02
CA ALA A 11 9.67 -9.96 -18.61
C ALA A 11 10.61 -8.92 -17.99
N ILE A 12 11.67 -8.52 -18.71
CA ILE A 12 12.61 -7.49 -18.24
C ILE A 12 11.90 -6.14 -18.07
N ILE A 13 11.05 -5.74 -19.03
CA ILE A 13 10.28 -4.50 -18.95
C ILE A 13 9.33 -4.54 -17.75
N LEU A 14 8.63 -5.66 -17.56
CA LEU A 14 7.67 -5.84 -16.48
C LEU A 14 8.35 -5.77 -15.11
N VAL A 15 9.46 -6.49 -14.93
CA VAL A 15 10.27 -6.43 -13.68
C VAL A 15 10.78 -5.02 -13.43
N SER A 16 11.33 -4.35 -14.46
CA SER A 16 11.82 -2.98 -14.34
C SER A 16 10.70 -2.02 -13.93
N PHE A 17 9.51 -2.18 -14.51
CA PHE A 17 8.34 -1.39 -14.17
C PHE A 17 7.93 -1.56 -12.70
N PHE A 18 7.86 -2.81 -12.21
CA PHE A 18 7.58 -3.08 -10.80
C PHE A 18 8.62 -2.49 -9.86
N VAL A 19 9.91 -2.59 -10.20
CA VAL A 19 10.99 -2.00 -9.39
C VAL A 19 10.87 -0.48 -9.34
N LEU A 20 10.58 0.18 -10.47
CA LEU A 20 10.42 1.63 -10.52
C LEU A 20 9.23 2.11 -9.66
N ILE A 21 8.09 1.42 -9.75
CA ILE A 21 6.92 1.71 -8.91
C ILE A 21 7.26 1.50 -7.43
N PHE A 22 7.94 0.40 -7.10
CA PHE A 22 8.33 0.10 -5.73
C PHE A 22 9.24 1.19 -5.15
N LEU A 23 10.28 1.61 -5.89
CA LEU A 23 11.18 2.68 -5.47
C LEU A 23 10.45 4.02 -5.31
N TRP A 24 9.49 4.32 -6.19
CA TRP A 24 8.65 5.50 -6.07
C TRP A 24 7.79 5.44 -4.80
N ALA A 25 7.11 4.32 -4.53
CA ALA A 25 6.27 4.14 -3.35
C ALA A 25 7.06 4.25 -2.03
N VAL A 26 8.28 3.69 -2.00
CA VAL A 26 9.20 3.82 -0.85
C VAL A 26 9.60 5.29 -0.64
N LYS A 27 9.92 6.02 -1.72
CA LYS A 27 10.26 7.44 -1.63
C LYS A 27 9.06 8.31 -1.20
N THR A 28 7.84 7.87 -1.49
CA THR A 28 6.61 8.58 -1.11
C THR A 28 6.18 8.28 0.34
N GLU A 29 7.02 7.60 1.13
CA GLU A 29 6.74 7.30 2.56
C GLU A 29 5.39 6.58 2.76
N GLN A 30 4.90 5.86 1.73
CA GLN A 30 3.58 5.20 1.76
C GLN A 30 3.51 4.10 2.84
N PHE A 31 4.67 3.62 3.30
CA PHE A 31 4.79 2.58 4.30
C PHE A 31 5.03 3.12 5.73
N ASP A 32 5.17 4.44 5.89
CA ASP A 32 5.43 5.02 7.22
C ASP A 32 4.14 5.19 8.04
N ASP A 33 2.97 5.25 7.38
CA ASP A 33 1.68 5.34 8.06
C ASP A 33 1.01 3.97 8.30
N LEU A 34 1.67 3.13 9.11
CA LEU A 34 1.07 1.88 9.62
C LEU A 34 0.39 2.05 10.99
N GLU A 35 0.57 3.20 11.65
CA GLU A 35 0.05 3.47 12.99
C GLU A 35 -1.37 4.06 12.96
N THR A 36 -1.68 4.98 12.03
CA THR A 36 -3.00 5.62 11.93
C THR A 36 -4.18 4.64 11.75
N PRO A 37 -4.07 3.54 10.98
CA PRO A 37 -5.17 2.58 10.84
C PRO A 37 -5.53 1.87 12.16
N ALA A 38 -4.53 1.55 13.00
CA ALA A 38 -4.75 0.87 14.28
C ALA A 38 -5.41 1.80 15.31
N HIS A 39 -5.04 3.09 15.30
CA HIS A 39 -5.62 4.07 16.20
C HIS A 39 -7.05 4.47 15.83
N LYS A 40 -7.46 4.39 14.56
CA LYS A 40 -8.86 4.66 14.16
C LYS A 40 -9.87 3.74 14.83
N ILE A 41 -9.61 2.42 14.87
CA ILE A 41 -10.55 1.45 15.44
C ILE A 41 -10.81 1.74 16.93
N LEU A 42 -9.76 2.10 17.66
CA LEU A 42 -9.89 2.44 19.08
C LEU A 42 -10.61 3.79 19.27
N ILE A 43 -10.24 4.82 18.52
CA ILE A 43 -10.86 6.15 18.65
C ILE A 43 -12.36 6.11 18.28
N ASP A 44 -12.75 5.33 17.27
CA ASP A 44 -14.13 5.20 16.82
C ASP A 44 -15.04 4.56 17.90
N ASP A 45 -14.58 3.52 18.61
CA ASP A 45 -15.32 2.88 19.72
C ASP A 45 -15.46 3.81 20.93
N TRP A 46 -14.42 4.60 21.24
CA TRP A 46 -14.51 5.60 22.31
C TRP A 46 -15.51 6.71 21.98
N ASN A 47 -15.56 7.17 20.73
CA ASN A 47 -16.46 8.25 20.32
C ASN A 47 -17.94 7.81 20.34
N ASP A 48 -18.26 6.58 19.90
CA ASP A 48 -19.61 5.99 19.99
C ASP A 48 -20.08 5.83 21.45
N LYS A 49 -19.18 5.42 22.36
CA LYS A 49 -19.47 5.34 23.80
C LYS A 49 -19.74 6.70 24.43
N LEU A 50 -18.96 7.72 24.06
CA LEU A 50 -19.15 9.09 24.55
C LEU A 50 -20.46 9.70 24.04
N GLU A 51 -20.84 9.41 22.80
CA GLU A 51 -22.12 9.85 22.23
C GLU A 51 -23.31 9.20 22.96
N LYS A 52 -23.24 7.89 23.22
CA LYS A 52 -24.27 7.16 23.98
C LYS A 52 -24.41 7.59 25.44
N ALA A 53 -23.31 7.99 26.09
CA ALA A 53 -23.32 8.45 27.47
C ALA A 53 -23.86 9.89 27.64
N LYS A 54 -24.02 10.62 26.53
CA LYS A 54 -24.52 12.00 26.50
C LYS A 54 -26.04 12.09 26.25
N ILE A 55 -26.69 10.95 25.98
CA ILE A 55 -28.13 10.76 25.78
C ILE A 55 -28.74 10.23 27.09
#